data_AF-A0A7X3MM97-F1
#
_entry.id   AF-A0A7X3MM97-F1
#
_cell.length_a   1.000
_cell.length_b   1.000
_cell.length_c   1.000
_cell.angle_alpha   90.00
_cell.angle_beta   90.00
_cell.angle_gamma   90.00
#
_symmetry.space_group_name_H-M   'P 1'
#
loop_
_entity.id
_entity.type
_entity.pdbx_description
1 polymer ?
#
loop_
_entity_poly.entity_id
_entity_poly.type
_entity_poly.pdbx_seq_one_letter_code
_entity_poly.pdbx_strand_id
1 'polypeptide(L)'
;MYKYVEVVHFKDSEVIDYFMELQKEDIDAALLYLSQWDYGENDTQKILIRQEVFDGLLYVKCLESNKYLALWQIGIEGITLYRKVTCKSA
;
A
#
# COMPACT_ATOMS: atom_id res chain seq x y z
N MET A 1 18.11 3.11 -1.68
CA MET A 1 17.17 3.06 -0.54
C MET A 1 15.81 3.48 -1.06
N TYR A 2 14.76 2.70 -0.80
CA TYR A 2 13.40 3.03 -1.24
C TYR A 2 12.70 3.85 -0.16
N LYS A 3 11.90 4.81 -0.61
CA LYS A 3 10.91 5.47 0.24
C LYS A 3 9.52 5.13 -0.25
N TYR A 4 8.53 5.39 0.58
CA TYR A 4 7.14 5.09 0.36
C TYR A 4 6.34 6.37 0.38
N VAL A 5 5.38 6.44 -0.51
CA VAL A 5 4.41 7.53 -0.59
C VAL A 5 3.05 6.88 -0.47
N GLU A 6 2.26 7.30 0.52
CA GLU A 6 0.87 6.84 0.65
C GLU A 6 0.08 7.32 -0.56
N VAL A 7 -0.49 6.40 -1.32
CA VAL A 7 -1.26 6.70 -2.54
C VAL A 7 -2.73 6.88 -2.19
N VAL A 8 -3.28 5.90 -1.49
CA VAL A 8 -4.72 5.82 -1.20
C VAL A 8 -4.94 4.93 0.01
N HIS A 9 -5.98 5.25 0.78
CA HIS A 9 -6.48 4.43 1.87
C HIS A 9 -7.95 4.07 1.62
N PHE A 10 -8.24 2.78 1.59
CA PHE A 10 -9.58 2.25 1.40
C PHE A 10 -10.18 1.83 2.74
N LYS A 11 -11.44 2.21 2.95
CA LYS A 11 -12.32 1.72 4.03
C LYS A 11 -13.61 1.08 3.49
N ASP A 12 -13.70 0.97 2.17
CA ASP A 12 -14.84 0.38 1.49
C ASP A 12 -14.73 -1.13 1.55
N SER A 13 -15.74 -1.79 2.13
CA SER A 13 -15.75 -3.23 2.33
C SER A 13 -15.70 -4.01 1.01
N GLU A 14 -16.33 -3.51 -0.07
CA GLU A 14 -16.32 -4.21 -1.36
C GLU A 14 -14.92 -4.23 -1.97
N VAL A 15 -14.21 -3.10 -1.88
CA VAL A 15 -12.81 -2.98 -2.33
C VAL A 15 -11.91 -3.89 -1.50
N ILE A 16 -12.13 -3.93 -0.19
CA ILE A 16 -11.33 -4.74 0.73
C ILE A 16 -11.57 -6.22 0.48
N ASP A 17 -12.82 -6.67 0.42
CA ASP A 17 -13.17 -8.07 0.21
C ASP A 17 -12.62 -8.58 -1.13
N TYR A 18 -12.78 -7.80 -2.20
CA TYR A 18 -12.25 -8.17 -3.51
C TYR A 18 -10.71 -8.25 -3.51
N PHE A 19 -10.03 -7.30 -2.85
CA PHE A 19 -8.57 -7.41 -2.65
C PHE A 19 -8.19 -8.67 -1.86
N MET A 20 -8.93 -9.00 -0.79
CA MET A 20 -8.66 -10.17 0.07
C MET A 20 -8.88 -11.49 -0.66
N GLU A 21 -9.80 -11.54 -1.63
CA GLU A 21 -9.98 -12.67 -2.53
C GLU A 21 -8.81 -12.78 -3.50
N LEU A 22 -8.52 -11.70 -4.24
CA LEU A 22 -7.43 -11.66 -5.22
C LEU A 22 -6.08 -12.04 -4.61
N GLN A 23 -5.73 -11.53 -3.43
CA GLN A 23 -4.41 -11.81 -2.84
C GLN A 23 -4.19 -13.30 -2.47
N LYS A 24 -5.26 -14.10 -2.33
CA LYS A 24 -5.15 -15.55 -2.11
C LYS A 24 -4.81 -16.30 -3.40
N GLU A 25 -5.18 -15.73 -4.54
CA GLU A 25 -5.04 -16.34 -5.87
C GLU A 25 -3.80 -15.81 -6.59
N ASP A 26 -3.70 -14.48 -6.71
CA ASP A 26 -2.65 -13.77 -7.43
C ASP A 26 -2.33 -12.44 -6.72
N ILE A 27 -1.14 -12.42 -6.11
CA ILE A 27 -0.57 -11.27 -5.39
C ILE A 27 -0.39 -10.06 -6.29
N ASP A 28 0.06 -10.26 -7.54
CA ASP A 28 0.32 -9.16 -8.46
C ASP A 28 -0.99 -8.56 -8.95
N ALA A 29 -2.01 -9.39 -9.22
CA ALA A 29 -3.35 -8.93 -9.56
C ALA A 29 -3.99 -8.09 -8.43
N ALA A 30 -3.81 -8.50 -7.17
CA ALA A 30 -4.33 -7.76 -6.02
C ALA A 30 -3.71 -6.35 -5.89
N LEU A 31 -2.40 -6.24 -6.07
CA LEU A 31 -1.72 -4.95 -6.07
C LEU A 31 -2.08 -4.10 -7.30
N LEU A 32 -2.23 -4.74 -8.47
CA LEU A 32 -2.67 -4.06 -9.69
C LEU A 32 -4.06 -3.45 -9.51
N TYR A 33 -4.98 -4.18 -8.86
CA TYR A 33 -6.32 -3.69 -8.54
C TYR A 33 -6.27 -2.38 -7.75
N LEU A 34 -5.56 -2.34 -6.62
CA LEU A 34 -5.46 -1.11 -5.81
C LEU A 34 -4.73 0.02 -6.55
N SER A 35 -3.78 -0.30 -7.43
CA SER A 35 -2.98 0.71 -8.15
C SER A 35 -3.77 1.53 -9.17
N GLN A 36 -5.01 1.17 -9.48
CA GLN A 36 -5.88 1.93 -10.38
C GLN A 36 -6.18 3.35 -9.86
N TRP A 37 -6.01 3.57 -8.55
CA TRP A 37 -6.15 4.86 -7.90
C TRP A 37 -4.82 5.60 -7.70
N ASP A 38 -3.70 5.10 -8.24
CA ASP A 38 -2.46 5.86 -8.28
C ASP A 38 -2.46 6.83 -9.48
N TYR A 39 -2.93 8.06 -9.24
CA TYR A 39 -2.97 9.11 -10.26
C TYR A 39 -1.62 9.78 -10.52
N GLY A 40 -0.53 9.38 -9.85
CA GLY A 40 0.80 9.91 -10.11
C GLY A 40 1.08 11.32 -9.57
N GLU A 41 0.09 11.98 -8.98
CA GLU A 41 0.24 13.34 -8.44
C GLU A 41 1.12 13.32 -7.18
N ASN A 42 2.11 14.21 -7.12
CA ASN A 42 3.15 14.25 -6.10
C ASN A 42 2.96 15.40 -5.08
N ASP A 43 1.87 16.15 -5.16
CA ASP A 43 1.90 17.54 -4.72
C ASP A 43 1.77 17.79 -3.21
N THR A 44 1.58 16.76 -2.37
CA THR A 44 1.43 16.98 -0.91
C THR A 44 1.88 15.83 0.02
N GLN A 45 2.37 14.70 -0.49
CA GLN A 45 2.43 13.48 0.32
C GLN A 45 3.73 13.33 1.13
N LYS A 46 3.57 12.99 2.41
CA LYS A 46 4.66 12.67 3.35
C LYS A 46 5.45 11.47 2.81
N ILE A 47 6.73 11.69 2.50
CA ILE A 47 7.62 10.61 2.05
C ILE A 47 8.13 9.86 3.28
N LEU A 48 7.78 8.58 3.39
CA LEU A 48 8.08 7.72 4.53
C LEU A 48 9.20 6.75 4.21
N ILE A 49 10.09 6.47 5.17
CA ILE A 49 10.93 5.27 5.08
C ILE A 49 10.13 4.03 5.50
N ARG A 50 10.57 2.83 5.10
CA ARG A 50 9.85 1.58 5.42
C ARG A 50 9.52 1.47 6.91
N GLN A 51 10.46 1.84 7.79
CA GLN A 51 10.22 1.76 9.23
C GLN A 51 9.06 2.64 9.69
N GLU A 52 8.95 3.86 9.16
CA GLU A 52 7.87 4.80 9.48
C GLU A 52 6.50 4.33 8.97
N VAL A 53 6.46 3.54 7.88
CA VAL A 53 5.21 2.94 7.37
C VAL A 53 4.62 1.93 8.35
N PHE A 54 5.46 1.23 9.12
CA PHE A 54 5.04 0.20 10.06
C PHE A 54 5.01 0.68 11.52
N ASP A 55 5.51 1.90 11.80
CA ASP A 55 5.65 2.40 13.16
C ASP A 55 4.28 2.59 13.83
N GLY A 56 4.17 2.15 15.08
CA GLY A 56 2.92 2.19 15.84
C GLY A 56 1.81 1.24 15.37
N LEU A 57 2.03 0.43 14.32
CA LEU A 57 1.03 -0.51 13.83
C LEU A 57 1.16 -1.89 14.48
N LEU A 58 0.09 -2.33 15.15
CA LEU A 58 -0.03 -3.68 15.72
C LEU A 58 -0.84 -4.58 14.79
N TYR A 59 -0.46 -5.86 14.74
CA TYR A 59 -1.17 -6.92 14.00
C TYR A 59 -1.42 -6.57 12.52
N VAL A 60 -0.41 -6.05 11.83
CA VAL A 60 -0.48 -5.72 10.40
C VAL A 60 -0.08 -6.88 9.50
N LYS A 61 -0.75 -6.94 8.35
CA LYS A 61 -0.34 -7.71 7.18
C LYS A 61 0.10 -6.74 6.09
N CYS A 62 1.00 -7.19 5.24
CA CYS A 62 1.46 -6.42 4.09
C CYS A 62 1.65 -7.30 2.87
N LEU A 63 1.49 -6.69 1.70
CA LEU A 63 1.79 -7.28 0.41
C LEU A 63 2.68 -6.31 -0.36
N GLU A 64 3.86 -6.77 -0.77
CA GLU A 64 4.93 -5.88 -1.26
C GLU A 64 5.46 -6.37 -2.62
N SER A 65 5.41 -5.52 -3.64
CA SER A 65 6.00 -5.75 -4.97
C SER A 65 7.13 -4.76 -5.26
N ASN A 66 7.72 -4.80 -6.46
CA ASN A 66 8.75 -3.85 -6.86
C ASN A 66 8.24 -2.40 -6.97
N LYS A 67 6.92 -2.19 -7.09
CA LYS A 67 6.32 -0.86 -7.28
C LYS A 67 5.46 -0.40 -6.11
N TYR A 68 4.80 -1.33 -5.42
CA TYR A 68 3.81 -0.98 -4.41
C TYR A 68 3.98 -1.78 -3.12
N LEU A 69 3.40 -1.25 -2.05
CA LEU A 69 3.23 -1.89 -0.77
C LEU A 69 1.78 -1.65 -0.34
N ALA A 70 0.97 -2.70 -0.25
CA ALA A 70 -0.33 -2.64 0.41
C ALA A 70 -0.17 -3.08 1.86
N LEU A 71 -0.83 -2.38 2.78
CA LEU A 71 -0.75 -2.65 4.22
C LEU A 71 -2.15 -2.57 4.84
N TRP A 72 -2.49 -3.54 5.69
CA TRP A 72 -3.78 -3.60 6.37
C TRP A 72 -3.65 -4.23 7.75
N GLN A 73 -4.55 -3.88 8.66
CA GLN A 73 -4.58 -4.44 10.02
C GLN A 73 -5.50 -5.65 10.12
N ILE A 74 -5.13 -6.63 10.93
CA ILE A 74 -5.99 -7.75 11.26
C ILE A 74 -7.09 -7.25 12.21
N GLY A 75 -8.35 -7.31 11.76
CA GLY A 75 -9.50 -6.88 12.56
C GLY A 75 -9.87 -5.39 12.46
N ILE A 76 -9.18 -4.61 11.62
CA ILE A 76 -9.57 -3.24 11.25
C ILE A 76 -9.68 -3.20 9.72
N GLU A 77 -10.85 -2.77 9.24
CA GLU A 77 -11.30 -2.85 7.84
C GLU A 77 -10.70 -1.73 6.97
N GLY A 78 -9.37 -1.67 6.89
CA GLY A 78 -8.70 -0.66 6.07
C GLY A 78 -7.44 -1.18 5.39
N ILE A 79 -7.29 -0.85 4.11
CA ILE A 79 -6.07 -1.14 3.33
C ILE A 79 -5.49 0.18 2.84
N THR A 80 -4.22 0.43 3.14
CA THR A 80 -3.46 1.54 2.58
C THR A 80 -2.51 1.04 1.51
N LEU A 81 -2.54 1.66 0.34
CA LEU A 81 -1.56 1.45 -0.73
C LEU A 81 -0.47 2.52 -0.64
N TYR A 82 0.78 2.07 -0.72
CA TYR A 82 1.96 2.91 -0.81
C TYR A 82 2.69 2.64 -2.12
N ARG A 83 3.17 3.69 -2.79
CA ARG A 83 4.07 3.61 -3.94
C ARG A 83 5.52 3.65 -3.47
N LYS A 84 6.34 2.74 -4.01
CA LYS A 84 7.80 2.77 -3.86
C LYS A 84 8.40 3.82 -4.77
N VAL A 85 9.14 4.75 -4.18
CA VAL A 85 9.92 5.75 -4.92
C VAL A 85 11.41 5.53 -4.68
N THR A 86 12.19 5.51 -5.76
CA THR A 86 13.65 5.47 -5.69
C THR A 86 14.17 6.86 -5.38
N CYS A 87 14.76 7.04 -4.19
CA CYS A 87 15.62 8.18 -3.98
C CYS A 87 16.94 7.91 -4.70
N LYS A 88 17.22 8.65 -5.77
CA LYS A 88 18.60 8.78 -6.24
C LYS A 88 19.40 9.37 -5.09
N SER A 89 20.44 8.67 -4.65
CA SER A 89 21.46 9.28 -3.81
C SER A 89 22.01 10.46 -4.60
N ALA A 90 21.86 11.67 -4.05
CA ALA A 90 22.56 12.84 -4.54
C ALA A 90 24.06 12.69 -4.29
#